data_AF-A0A182IEY1-F1
#
_entry.id   AF-A0A182IEY1-F1
#
_cell.length_a   1.000
_cell.length_b   1.000
_cell.length_c   1.000
_cell.angle_alpha   90.00
_cell.angle_beta   90.00
_cell.angle_gamma   90.00
#
_symmetry.space_group_name_H-M   'P 1'
#
loop_
_entity.id
_entity.type
_entity.pdbx_description
1 polymer ?
#
loop_
_entity_poly.entity_id
_entity_poly.type
_entity_poly.pdbx_seq_one_letter_code
_entity_poly.pdbx_strand_id
1 'polypeptide(L)'
;MFWSDSTIVLHWLSATPSRWKTFIANRVSEIQHITHGKEWRHVPGTDNPADIISRGMDADQLEWPNTHQPRQEEFTTDELEERPICM
;
A
#
# COMPACT_ATOMS: atom_id res chain seq x y z
N MET A 1 -5.71 -5.68 5.35
CA MET A 1 -4.29 -5.62 4.97
C MET A 1 -3.76 -4.28 5.44
N PHE A 2 -2.56 -4.27 6.02
CA PHE A 2 -1.89 -3.06 6.53
C PHE A 2 -0.53 -2.89 5.87
N TRP A 3 0.02 -1.67 5.94
CA TRP A 3 1.28 -1.30 5.29
C TRP A 3 2.21 -0.58 6.26
N SER A 4 3.50 -0.79 6.10
CA SER A 4 4.56 -0.08 6.83
C SER A 4 5.78 0.04 5.92
N ASP A 5 6.50 1.16 6.00
CA ASP A 5 7.79 1.37 5.36
C ASP A 5 8.97 0.87 6.21
N SER A 6 8.72 0.57 7.47
CA SER A 6 9.74 0.05 8.37
C SER A 6 9.84 -1.46 8.27
N THR A 7 10.85 -1.93 7.55
CA THR A 7 11.20 -3.36 7.46
C THR A 7 11.49 -3.99 8.82
N ILE A 8 12.03 -3.22 9.77
CA ILE A 8 12.25 -3.66 11.15
C ILE A 8 10.91 -3.92 11.86
N VAL A 9 9.93 -3.03 11.71
CA VAL A 9 8.60 -3.22 12.29
C VAL A 9 7.92 -4.45 11.67
N LEU A 10 8.00 -4.62 10.35
CA LEU A 10 7.46 -5.79 9.66
C LEU A 10 8.10 -7.10 10.17
N HIS A 11 9.42 -7.09 10.37
CA HIS A 11 10.11 -8.23 10.97
C HIS A 11 9.56 -8.57 12.35
N TRP A 12 9.33 -7.58 13.21
CA TRP A 12 8.74 -7.81 14.53
C TRP A 12 7.32 -8.35 14.48
N LEU A 13 6.50 -7.83 13.57
CA LEU A 13 5.09 -8.23 13.42
C LEU A 13 4.92 -9.63 12.81
N SER A 14 5.92 -10.14 12.09
CA SER A 14 5.89 -11.49 11.50
C SER A 14 6.08 -12.63 12.50
N ALA A 15 6.43 -12.33 13.76
CA ALA A 15 6.72 -13.33 14.76
C ALA A 15 5.87 -13.14 16.04
N THR A 16 5.88 -14.16 16.91
CA THR A 16 5.19 -14.08 18.20
C THR A 16 5.84 -13.04 19.12
N PRO A 17 5.07 -12.22 19.87
CA PRO A 17 5.61 -11.12 20.68
C PRO A 17 6.66 -11.56 21.71
N SER A 18 6.53 -12.78 22.24
CA SER A 18 7.43 -13.38 23.23
C SER A 18 8.89 -13.50 22.78
N ARG A 19 9.18 -13.37 21.48
CA ARG A 19 10.56 -13.38 20.96
C ARG A 19 11.30 -12.06 21.20
N TRP A 20 10.58 -10.98 21.50
CA TRP A 20 11.14 -9.64 21.59
C TRP A 20 11.32 -9.17 23.04
N LYS A 21 12.18 -8.18 23.26
CA LYS A 21 12.30 -7.49 24.56
C LYS A 21 10.95 -6.88 24.94
N THR A 22 10.67 -6.79 26.25
CA THR A 22 9.37 -6.38 26.81
C THR A 22 8.72 -5.18 26.11
N PHE A 23 9.49 -4.12 25.84
CA PHE A 23 8.98 -2.92 25.17
C PHE A 23 8.44 -3.17 23.75
N ILE A 24 9.13 -4.01 22.98
CA ILE A 24 8.74 -4.39 21.62
C ILE A 24 7.62 -5.43 21.69
N ALA A 25 7.76 -6.43 22.57
CA ALA A 25 6.76 -7.48 22.78
C ALA A 25 5.37 -6.88 23.10
N ASN A 26 5.30 -5.90 24.00
CA ASN A 26 4.04 -5.26 24.36
C ASN A 26 3.38 -4.57 23.16
N ARG A 27 4.15 -3.84 22.34
CA ARG A 27 3.63 -3.18 21.12
C ARG A 27 3.20 -4.16 20.05
N VAL A 28 4.03 -5.18 19.78
CA VAL A 28 3.70 -6.21 18.79
C VAL A 28 2.43 -6.95 19.21
N SER A 29 2.28 -7.26 20.49
CA SER A 29 1.07 -7.89 21.03
C SER A 29 -0.17 -7.02 20.83
N GLU A 30 -0.09 -5.73 21.16
CA GLU A 30 -1.18 -4.78 20.98
C GLU A 30 -1.56 -4.63 19.49
N ILE A 31 -0.57 -4.44 18.62
CA ILE A 31 -0.80 -4.30 17.18
C ILE A 31 -1.43 -5.58 16.61
N GLN A 32 -0.88 -6.76 16.91
CA GLN A 32 -1.43 -8.03 16.42
C GLN A 32 -2.85 -8.28 16.95
N HIS A 33 -3.13 -7.86 18.19
CA HIS A 33 -4.47 -7.95 18.78
C HIS A 33 -5.49 -7.05 18.05
N ILE A 34 -5.17 -5.77 17.87
CA ILE A 34 -6.06 -4.78 17.21
C ILE A 34 -6.23 -5.09 15.73
N THR A 35 -5.18 -5.61 15.08
CA THR A 35 -5.24 -5.99 13.67
C THR A 35 -5.83 -7.38 13.44
N HIS A 36 -6.14 -8.14 14.50
CA HIS A 36 -6.61 -9.51 14.43
C HIS A 36 -5.70 -10.42 13.59
N GLY A 37 -4.39 -10.22 13.67
CA GLY A 37 -3.41 -10.98 12.90
C GLY A 37 -3.47 -10.78 11.39
N LYS A 38 -4.10 -9.71 10.90
CA LYS A 38 -4.13 -9.37 9.46
C LYS A 38 -2.70 -9.18 8.91
N GLU A 39 -2.54 -9.48 7.62
CA GLU A 39 -1.27 -9.33 6.90
C GLU A 39 -0.78 -7.87 6.88
N TRP A 40 0.54 -7.72 7.06
CA TRP A 40 1.30 -6.48 6.93
C TRP A 40 2.27 -6.57 5.76
N ARG A 41 2.32 -5.53 4.92
CA ARG A 41 3.18 -5.47 3.74
C ARG A 41 4.11 -4.25 3.78
N HIS A 42 5.20 -4.35 3.02
CA HIS A 42 6.13 -3.25 2.85
C HIS A 42 5.65 -2.27 1.78
N VAL A 43 5.74 -0.97 2.09
CA VAL A 43 5.62 0.13 1.12
C VAL A 43 6.91 0.95 1.18
N PRO A 44 7.55 1.32 0.06
CA PRO A 44 8.69 2.24 0.10
C PRO A 44 8.33 3.55 0.81
N GLY A 45 9.26 4.15 1.56
CA GLY A 45 8.99 5.41 2.28
C GLY A 45 8.57 6.56 1.36
N THR A 46 9.06 6.58 0.12
CA THR A 46 8.64 7.55 -0.93
C THR A 46 7.18 7.41 -1.32
N ASP A 47 6.61 6.21 -1.11
CA ASP A 47 5.25 5.86 -1.49
C ASP A 47 4.35 5.72 -0.26
N ASN A 48 4.88 6.01 0.94
CA ASN A 48 4.15 5.97 2.19
C ASN A 48 3.46 7.33 2.43
N PRO A 49 2.14 7.44 2.24
CA PRO A 49 1.45 8.72 2.39
C PRO A 49 1.47 9.20 3.85
N ALA A 50 1.63 8.29 4.81
CA ALA A 50 1.76 8.65 6.21
C ALA A 50 3.09 9.37 6.51
N ASP A 51 4.18 9.01 5.83
CA ASP A 51 5.46 9.73 5.96
C ASP A 51 5.32 11.15 5.42
N ILE A 52 4.70 11.30 4.24
CA ILE A 52 4.46 12.61 3.61
C ILE A 52 3.64 13.53 4.50
N ILE A 53 2.51 13.05 5.04
CA ILE A 53 1.70 13.83 5.99
C ILE A 53 2.51 14.16 7.25
N SER A 54 3.29 13.22 7.78
CA SER A 54 4.08 13.44 9.01
C SER A 54 5.14 14.53 8.87
N ARG A 55 5.54 14.88 7.64
CA ARG A 55 6.46 15.98 7.32
C ARG A 55 5.78 17.34 7.25
N GLY A 56 4.46 17.42 7.49
CA GLY A 56 3.69 18.66 7.53
C GLY A 56 2.98 19.01 6.22
N MET A 57 2.82 18.05 5.31
CA MET A 57 1.92 18.22 4.17
C MET A 57 0.47 18.01 4.60
N ASP A 58 -0.43 18.88 4.15
CA ASP A 58 -1.86 18.71 4.41
C ASP A 58 -2.42 17.54 3.59
N ALA A 59 -3.40 16.82 4.17
CA ALA A 59 -3.93 15.60 3.57
C ALA A 59 -4.67 15.84 2.25
N ASP A 60 -5.17 17.05 2.01
CA ASP A 60 -5.80 17.49 0.76
C ASP A 60 -4.79 17.71 -0.37
N GLN A 61 -3.50 17.88 -0.05
CA GLN A 61 -2.41 18.00 -1.01
C GLN A 61 -1.79 16.65 -1.40
N LEU A 62 -2.24 15.55 -0.80
CA LEU A 62 -1.77 14.22 -1.17
C LEU A 62 -2.30 13.83 -2.56
N GLU A 63 -1.41 13.88 -3.54
CA GLU A 63 -1.65 13.27 -4.84
C GLU A 63 -1.34 11.76 -4.76
N TRP A 64 -2.37 10.95 -4.48
CA TRP A 64 -2.24 9.51 -4.66
C TRP A 64 -2.34 9.19 -6.16
N PRO A 65 -1.32 8.57 -6.79
CA PRO A 65 -1.46 8.15 -8.18
C PRO A 65 -2.61 7.16 -8.26
N ASN A 66 -3.70 7.53 -8.95
CA ASN A 66 -4.87 6.70 -9.21
C ASN A 66 -4.43 5.36 -9.81
N THR A 67 -4.12 4.36 -9.00
CA THR A 67 -3.50 3.14 -9.49
C THR A 67 -4.49 2.25 -10.26
N HIS A 68 -5.78 2.62 -10.33
CA HIS A 68 -6.81 1.93 -11.11
C HIS A 68 -7.65 2.91 -11.95
N GLN A 69 -7.03 3.78 -12.74
CA GLN A 69 -7.65 4.08 -14.02
C GLN A 69 -7.28 2.91 -14.95
N PRO A 70 -8.25 2.15 -15.51
CA PRO A 70 -7.93 1.27 -16.61
C PRO A 70 -7.25 2.14 -17.67
N ARG A 71 -6.09 1.69 -18.14
CA ARG A 71 -5.41 2.24 -19.31
C ARG A 71 -6.50 2.38 -20.39
N GLN A 72 -6.90 3.61 -20.69
CA GLN A 72 -7.60 3.83 -21.95
C GLN A 72 -6.55 3.46 -23.00
N GLU A 73 -6.70 2.29 -23.60
CA GLU A 73 -6.15 2.09 -24.93
C GLU A 73 -6.75 3.22 -25.75
N GLU A 74 -5.94 4.23 -26.07
CA GLU A 74 -6.29 5.24 -27.05
C GLU A 74 -6.56 4.48 -28.35
N PHE A 75 -7.83 4.21 -28.63
CA PHE A 75 -8.26 3.84 -29.97
C PHE A 75 -7.97 5.05 -30.85
N THR A 76 -6.81 5.03 -31.51
CA THR A 76 -6.55 5.91 -32.65
C THR A 76 -7.62 5.63 -33.70
N THR A 77 -8.19 6.71 -34.23
CA THR A 77 -9.27 6.72 -35.24
C THR A 77 -8.96 5.98 -36.55
N ASP A 78 -7.78 5.38 -36.68
CA ASP A 78 -7.33 4.63 -37.86
C ASP A 78 -7.80 3.16 -37.89
N GLU A 79 -8.33 2.60 -36.79
CA GLU A 79 -8.77 1.17 -36.76
C GLU A 79 -10.26 0.95 -37.07
N LEU A 80 -11.04 2.01 -37.37
CA LEU A 80 -12.46 1.88 -37.72
C LEU A 80 -12.74 1.60 -39.21
N GLU A 81 -11.73 1.63 -40.09
CA GLU A 81 -11.92 1.35 -41.53
C GLU A 81 -11.58 -0.09 -41.95
N GLU A 82 -10.93 -0.90 -41.11
CA GLU A 82 -10.41 -2.23 -41.52
C GLU A 82 -11.22 -3.43 -40.98
N ARG A 83 -12.41 -3.23 -40.42
CA ARG A 83 -13.26 -4.36 -40.02
C ARG A 83 -14.11 -4.84 -41.20
N PRO A 84 -13.93 -6.07 -41.72
CA PRO A 84 -14.77 -6.57 -42.79
C PRO A 84 -16.20 -6.72 -42.28
N ILE A 85 -17.16 -6.20 -43.05
CA ILE A 85 -18.59 -6.47 -42.85
C ILE A 85 -18.78 -7.96 -43.16
N CYS A 86 -18.97 -8.77 -42.12
CA CYS A 86 -19.30 -10.18 -42.30
C CYS A 86 -20.66 -10.28 -43.00
N MET A 87 -20.70 -10.99 -44.13
CA MET A 87 -21.90 -11.35 -44.89
C MET A 87 -22.21 -12.83 -44.67
#